data_AF-A0A7D6BGV5-F1
#
_entry.id   AF-A0A7D6BGV5-F1
#
_cell.length_a   1.000
_cell.length_b   1.000
_cell.length_c   1.000
_cell.angle_alpha   90.00
_cell.angle_beta   90.00
_cell.angle_gamma   90.00
#
_symmetry.space_group_name_H-M   'P 1'
#
loop_
_entity.id
_entity.type
_entity.pdbx_description
1 polymer ?
#
loop_
_entity_poly.entity_id
_entity_poly.type
_entity_poly.pdbx_seq_one_letter_code
_entity_poly.pdbx_strand_id
1 'polypeptide(L)'
;MDRYSLKNILEKEPCGTIERYRVEKGLSDKFGPDAVKVYLLIDGKTPAEEVMRKADLAEQKFVEIMTYMEEKGIVKTEEKRGVLTDAMAKIAPPQPLKEEVAPIPMLKTEETGSEKVSALEALIEKTKPPEKPGESKPEEKPAQAAQEQPKPAPVLRTPLEKKLYEKFGDEGLDAYFMIDEFKTPKDILRETKMSEEQLIRILEFMNNEGIIRLEKPQEAMEKPILKAPAPQVQQKPEKPVAAPQPPKPVGKPVPQPIAKVAFNKDEIYIPTISPLNLLTKLRIEADLLKRYGNDCVKAFSMMNGKRTNVKIIKDTKINPAKLDDAMTFLAEKGVMKLQPLTPESIKELYGEEGSGIYGKYRRDGILLYELIDKKATLKDIVKISGIEPRLAVEIFSFIHKVLGLEIPLDTELLYKQLGVKPQK
;
A
#
# COMPACT_ATOMS: atom_id res chain seq x y z
N MET A 1 -18.15 23.60 14.93
CA MET A 1 -18.05 22.13 15.06
C MET A 1 -18.56 21.40 13.82
N ASP A 2 -18.90 22.10 12.72
CA ASP A 2 -19.63 21.49 11.59
C ASP A 2 -18.75 20.83 10.49
N ARG A 3 -17.44 20.61 10.74
CA ARG A 3 -16.57 20.05 9.69
C ARG A 3 -16.83 18.56 9.41
N TYR A 4 -17.35 17.83 10.38
CA TYR A 4 -17.71 16.42 10.21
C TYR A 4 -19.22 16.27 10.19
N SER A 5 -19.81 16.50 9.01
CA SER A 5 -21.12 15.93 8.76
C SER A 5 -20.97 14.41 8.87
N LEU A 6 -21.59 13.80 9.89
CA LEU A 6 -21.56 12.35 10.12
C LEU A 6 -22.10 11.54 8.91
N LYS A 7 -22.71 12.24 7.94
CA LYS A 7 -23.18 11.71 6.65
C LYS A 7 -22.10 11.57 5.58
N ASN A 8 -20.90 12.12 5.80
CA ASN A 8 -19.82 12.05 4.81
C ASN A 8 -19.30 10.61 4.67
N ILE A 9 -18.90 10.27 3.45
CA ILE A 9 -18.21 9.01 3.15
C ILE A 9 -16.72 9.24 3.39
N LEU A 10 -16.11 8.30 4.10
CA LEU A 10 -14.69 8.34 4.43
C LEU A 10 -13.94 7.47 3.43
N GLU A 11 -13.01 8.05 2.68
CA GLU A 11 -12.16 7.32 1.74
C GLU A 11 -10.73 7.25 2.28
N LYS A 12 -10.19 6.04 2.39
CA LYS A 12 -8.78 5.84 2.72
C LYS A 12 -7.92 6.13 1.50
N GLU A 13 -6.78 6.77 1.72
CA GLU A 13 -5.74 6.73 0.70
C GLU A 13 -5.20 5.30 0.55
N PRO A 14 -4.94 4.86 -0.70
CA PRO A 14 -4.35 3.56 -0.97
C PRO A 14 -2.91 3.53 -0.46
N CYS A 15 -2.71 3.11 0.77
CA CYS A 15 -1.39 2.93 1.37
C CYS A 15 -0.87 1.50 1.17
N GLY A 16 0.44 1.38 0.99
CA GLY A 16 1.14 0.09 1.02
C GLY A 16 1.05 -0.57 2.40
N THR A 17 1.41 -1.84 2.51
CA THR A 17 1.35 -2.58 3.78
C THR A 17 2.21 -1.96 4.88
N ILE A 18 3.41 -1.51 4.53
CA ILE A 18 4.34 -0.94 5.51
C ILE A 18 3.80 0.38 6.03
N GLU A 19 3.29 1.21 5.14
CA GLU A 19 2.60 2.45 5.51
C GLU A 19 1.37 2.15 6.36
N ARG A 20 0.56 1.14 6.00
CA ARG A 20 -0.56 0.68 6.83
C ARG A 20 -0.11 0.31 8.23
N TYR A 21 0.96 -0.47 8.38
CA TYR A 21 1.51 -0.83 9.69
C TYR A 21 1.99 0.41 10.46
N ARG A 22 2.69 1.34 9.80
CA ARG A 22 3.12 2.61 10.42
C ARG A 22 1.93 3.45 10.88
N VAL A 23 0.86 3.52 10.07
CA VAL A 23 -0.39 4.21 10.38
C VAL A 23 -1.11 3.55 11.55
N GLU A 24 -1.30 2.24 11.52
CA GLU A 24 -1.94 1.47 12.60
C GLU A 24 -1.17 1.62 13.91
N LYS A 25 0.16 1.52 13.87
CA LYS A 25 1.01 1.73 15.03
C LYS A 25 0.89 3.17 15.55
N GLY A 26 0.99 4.18 14.69
CA GLY A 26 0.86 5.58 15.10
C GLY A 26 -0.50 5.93 15.69
N LEU A 27 -1.59 5.33 15.17
CA LEU A 27 -2.93 5.47 15.74
C LEU A 27 -3.05 4.76 17.09
N SER A 28 -2.51 3.54 17.19
CA SER A 28 -2.49 2.77 18.44
C SER A 28 -1.71 3.51 19.54
N ASP A 29 -0.56 4.07 19.21
CA ASP A 29 0.31 4.76 20.16
C ASP A 29 -0.34 6.07 20.66
N LYS A 30 -1.07 6.79 19.78
CA LYS A 30 -1.67 8.09 20.12
C LYS A 30 -3.07 8.00 20.75
N PHE A 31 -3.92 7.10 20.27
CA PHE A 31 -5.34 7.04 20.65
C PHE A 31 -5.79 5.66 21.16
N GLY A 32 -4.88 4.69 21.17
CA GLY A 32 -5.16 3.32 21.58
C GLY A 32 -5.81 2.45 20.49
N PRO A 33 -6.24 1.23 20.86
CA PRO A 33 -6.77 0.24 19.92
C PRO A 33 -8.07 0.70 19.22
N ASP A 34 -8.83 1.60 19.83
CA ASP A 34 -10.08 2.09 19.25
C ASP A 34 -9.85 2.87 17.95
N ALA A 35 -8.74 3.61 17.84
CA ALA A 35 -8.41 4.35 16.62
C ALA A 35 -7.99 3.41 15.48
N VAL A 36 -7.30 2.32 15.81
CA VAL A 36 -7.01 1.26 14.83
C VAL A 36 -8.31 0.63 14.33
N LYS A 37 -9.28 0.40 15.21
CA LYS A 37 -10.61 -0.10 14.85
C LYS A 37 -11.35 0.86 13.91
N VAL A 38 -11.35 2.16 14.19
CA VAL A 38 -11.91 3.20 13.30
C VAL A 38 -11.25 3.12 11.93
N TYR A 39 -9.91 3.14 11.89
CA TYR A 39 -9.18 3.03 10.64
C TYR A 39 -9.59 1.78 9.87
N LEU A 40 -9.58 0.59 10.47
CA LEU A 40 -9.95 -0.66 9.78
C LEU A 40 -11.38 -0.65 9.21
N LEU A 41 -12.32 0.04 9.86
CA LEU A 41 -13.72 0.14 9.42
C LEU A 41 -13.98 1.08 8.24
N ILE A 42 -13.04 1.99 7.93
CA ILE A 42 -13.18 2.90 6.79
C ILE A 42 -12.92 2.14 5.48
N ASP A 43 -13.93 2.03 4.63
CA ASP A 43 -13.90 1.23 3.39
C ASP A 43 -14.30 2.02 2.13
N GLY A 44 -14.48 3.35 2.22
CA GLY A 44 -14.96 4.17 1.12
C GLY A 44 -16.46 4.05 0.86
N LYS A 45 -17.22 3.32 1.69
CA LYS A 45 -18.65 3.08 1.48
C LYS A 45 -19.48 3.38 2.72
N THR A 46 -18.94 3.04 3.88
CA THR A 46 -19.60 3.20 5.17
C THR A 46 -19.54 4.68 5.58
N PRO A 47 -20.68 5.31 5.92
CA PRO A 47 -20.70 6.69 6.39
C PRO A 47 -20.04 6.81 7.76
N ALA A 48 -19.49 7.99 8.06
CA ALA A 48 -18.77 8.26 9.31
C ALA A 48 -19.58 7.91 10.58
N GLU A 49 -20.89 8.19 10.58
CA GLU A 49 -21.81 7.84 11.68
C GLU A 49 -21.81 6.33 11.99
N GLU A 50 -21.87 5.50 10.94
CA GLU A 50 -21.92 4.05 11.09
C GLU A 50 -20.55 3.49 11.51
N VAL A 51 -19.46 4.09 11.03
CA VAL A 51 -18.10 3.76 11.49
C VAL A 51 -17.96 4.06 12.98
N MET A 52 -18.38 5.25 13.43
CA MET A 52 -18.37 5.65 14.84
C MET A 52 -19.18 4.67 15.70
N ARG A 53 -20.40 4.32 15.27
CA ARG A 53 -21.27 3.38 15.97
C ARG A 53 -20.68 1.98 16.04
N LYS A 54 -20.06 1.47 14.96
CA LYS A 54 -19.39 0.15 14.95
C LYS A 54 -18.11 0.14 15.78
N ALA A 55 -17.42 1.27 15.85
CA ALA A 55 -16.25 1.43 16.69
C ALA A 55 -16.61 1.46 18.18
N ASP A 56 -17.84 1.80 18.53
CA ASP A 56 -18.33 2.03 19.90
C ASP A 56 -17.59 3.19 20.58
N LEU A 57 -17.53 4.32 19.87
CA LEU A 57 -16.80 5.51 20.28
C LEU A 57 -17.74 6.69 20.53
N ALA A 58 -17.44 7.47 21.57
CA ALA A 58 -18.06 8.77 21.77
C ALA A 58 -17.68 9.74 20.63
N GLU A 59 -18.62 10.58 20.22
CA GLU A 59 -18.48 11.51 19.10
C GLU A 59 -17.22 12.38 19.20
N GLN A 60 -16.94 12.92 20.39
CA GLN A 60 -15.78 13.78 20.60
C GLN A 60 -14.45 13.04 20.33
N LYS A 61 -14.31 11.80 20.81
CA LYS A 61 -13.11 10.98 20.59
C LYS A 61 -13.01 10.55 19.12
N PHE A 62 -14.14 10.26 18.47
CA PHE A 62 -14.18 9.94 17.04
C PHE A 62 -13.73 11.12 16.17
N VAL A 63 -14.23 12.32 16.44
CA VAL A 63 -13.84 13.55 15.73
C VAL A 63 -12.34 13.84 15.89
N GLU A 64 -11.78 13.64 17.07
CA GLU A 64 -10.34 13.81 17.31
C GLU A 64 -9.49 12.85 16.48
N ILE A 65 -9.88 11.57 16.44
CA ILE A 65 -9.22 10.54 15.62
C ILE A 65 -9.32 10.90 14.12
N MET A 66 -10.51 11.28 13.65
CA MET A 66 -10.74 11.65 12.25
C MET A 66 -9.93 12.88 11.84
N THR A 67 -9.88 13.91 12.70
CA THR A 67 -9.08 15.12 12.47
C THR A 67 -7.61 14.77 12.31
N TYR A 68 -7.07 13.93 13.20
CA TYR A 68 -5.69 13.47 13.10
C TYR A 68 -5.43 12.67 11.82
N MET A 69 -6.36 11.80 11.41
CA MET A 69 -6.21 11.00 10.20
C MET A 69 -6.24 11.85 8.92
N GLU A 70 -7.07 12.89 8.91
CA GLU A 70 -7.15 13.85 7.81
C GLU A 70 -5.90 14.76 7.76
N GLU A 71 -5.44 15.26 8.92
CA GLU A 71 -4.19 16.03 9.04
C GLU A 71 -2.96 15.24 8.57
N LYS A 72 -2.96 13.91 8.75
CA LYS A 72 -1.91 13.01 8.28
C LYS A 72 -2.11 12.49 6.86
N GLY A 73 -3.15 12.95 6.15
CA GLY A 73 -3.46 12.50 4.79
C GLY A 73 -3.86 11.02 4.68
N ILE A 74 -4.22 10.37 5.79
CA ILE A 74 -4.59 8.95 5.82
C ILE A 74 -6.00 8.75 5.24
N VAL A 75 -6.89 9.71 5.49
CA VAL A 75 -8.30 9.69 5.06
C VAL A 75 -8.65 11.02 4.40
N LYS A 76 -9.44 10.96 3.33
CA LYS A 76 -10.07 12.11 2.69
C LYS A 76 -11.56 12.10 2.96
N THR A 77 -12.08 13.25 3.36
CA THR A 77 -13.52 13.45 3.55
C THR A 77 -14.10 14.09 2.30
N GLU A 78 -14.78 13.31 1.46
CA GLU A 78 -15.53 13.89 0.34
C GLU A 78 -16.87 14.43 0.85
N GLU A 79 -16.99 15.75 0.91
CA GLU A 79 -18.27 16.41 1.13
C GLU A 79 -19.12 16.18 -0.12
N LYS A 80 -20.00 15.18 -0.09
CA LYS A 80 -21.03 15.01 -1.13
C LYS A 80 -21.99 16.20 -1.06
N ARG A 81 -21.63 17.31 -1.73
CA ARG A 81 -22.55 18.41 -2.03
C ARG A 81 -23.73 17.81 -2.80
N GLY A 82 -24.91 17.93 -2.21
CA GLY A 82 -26.09 17.15 -2.54
C GLY A 82 -26.43 17.07 -4.04
N VAL A 83 -26.59 15.83 -4.51
CA VAL A 83 -27.29 15.49 -5.75
C VAL A 83 -28.68 14.89 -5.44
N LEU A 84 -29.21 15.13 -4.23
CA LEU A 84 -30.45 14.48 -3.75
C LEU A 84 -31.71 15.36 -3.71
N THR A 85 -31.67 16.61 -4.20
CA THR A 85 -32.87 17.48 -4.12
C THR A 85 -33.79 17.50 -5.34
N ASP A 86 -33.41 16.96 -6.52
CA ASP A 86 -34.28 17.03 -7.71
C ASP A 86 -35.05 15.74 -8.06
N ALA A 87 -34.75 14.60 -7.44
CA ALA A 87 -35.40 13.32 -7.78
C ALA A 87 -36.61 12.95 -6.90
N MET A 88 -36.88 13.68 -5.80
CA MET A 88 -37.99 13.36 -4.88
C MET A 88 -39.16 14.36 -4.92
N ALA A 89 -39.10 15.43 -5.72
CA ALA A 89 -40.18 16.42 -5.84
C ALA A 89 -41.30 16.03 -6.84
N LYS A 90 -41.34 14.77 -7.32
CA LYS A 90 -42.32 14.31 -8.34
C LYS A 90 -43.05 13.00 -8.02
N ILE A 91 -43.12 12.59 -6.75
CA ILE A 91 -43.94 11.44 -6.35
C ILE A 91 -45.20 11.97 -5.68
N ALA A 92 -46.31 11.83 -6.41
CA ALA A 92 -47.67 12.14 -5.97
C ALA A 92 -48.03 11.37 -4.67
N PRO A 93 -48.92 11.92 -3.84
CA PRO A 93 -49.31 11.29 -2.57
C PRO A 93 -49.96 9.91 -2.81
N PRO A 94 -49.65 8.89 -2.00
CA PRO A 94 -50.22 7.56 -2.15
C PRO A 94 -51.69 7.55 -1.70
N GLN A 95 -52.53 6.92 -2.52
CA GLN A 95 -53.92 6.61 -2.17
C GLN A 95 -53.99 5.55 -1.07
N PRO A 96 -55.02 5.57 -0.21
CA PRO A 96 -55.23 4.57 0.82
C PRO A 96 -55.65 3.23 0.21
N LEU A 97 -54.83 2.19 0.41
CA LEU A 97 -55.15 0.80 0.11
C LEU A 97 -56.04 0.21 1.22
N LYS A 98 -57.18 -0.34 0.81
CA LYS A 98 -58.06 -1.18 1.65
C LYS A 98 -57.35 -2.48 2.01
N GLU A 99 -57.31 -2.79 3.30
CA GLU A 99 -56.96 -4.12 3.83
C GLU A 99 -58.07 -5.13 3.49
N GLU A 100 -57.70 -6.18 2.78
CA GLU A 100 -58.44 -7.44 2.73
C GLU A 100 -57.48 -8.55 3.17
N VAL A 101 -57.66 -9.02 4.39
CA VAL A 101 -56.84 -10.06 5.02
C VAL A 101 -57.45 -11.43 4.71
N ALA A 102 -56.73 -12.25 3.93
CA ALA A 102 -57.00 -13.67 3.79
C ALA A 102 -56.08 -14.48 4.73
N PRO A 103 -56.57 -15.55 5.38
CA PRO A 103 -55.80 -16.31 6.36
C PRO A 103 -54.84 -17.33 5.71
N ILE A 104 -53.60 -17.35 6.22
CA ILE A 104 -52.56 -18.32 5.85
C ILE A 104 -52.76 -19.60 6.69
N PRO A 105 -52.70 -20.81 6.10
CA PRO A 105 -52.87 -22.07 6.83
C PRO A 105 -51.60 -22.47 7.60
N MET A 106 -51.81 -22.92 8.83
CA MET A 106 -50.81 -23.47 9.76
C MET A 106 -50.16 -24.74 9.18
N LEU A 107 -48.84 -24.72 9.02
CA LEU A 107 -48.01 -25.92 8.85
C LEU A 107 -47.62 -26.45 10.24
N LYS A 108 -48.04 -27.69 10.50
CA LYS A 108 -47.60 -28.52 11.63
C LYS A 108 -46.16 -28.96 11.41
N THR A 109 -45.29 -28.69 12.37
CA THR A 109 -43.95 -29.27 12.44
C THR A 109 -43.99 -30.34 13.53
N GLU A 110 -43.76 -31.59 13.14
CA GLU A 110 -43.66 -32.73 14.02
C GLU A 110 -42.34 -32.70 14.79
N GLU A 111 -42.44 -32.90 16.11
CA GLU A 111 -41.36 -33.27 17.00
C GLU A 111 -40.87 -34.69 16.68
N THR A 112 -39.55 -34.86 16.65
CA THR A 112 -38.93 -36.15 17.02
C THR A 112 -37.52 -35.88 17.54
N GLY A 113 -37.33 -36.19 18.82
CA GLY A 113 -36.05 -36.05 19.51
C GLY A 113 -35.12 -37.26 19.30
N SER A 114 -33.85 -37.04 19.62
CA SER A 114 -32.87 -38.00 20.15
C SER A 114 -31.52 -37.26 20.25
N GLU A 115 -31.09 -36.76 21.40
CA GLU A 115 -30.37 -37.46 22.48
C GLU A 115 -28.90 -37.84 22.13
N LYS A 116 -27.98 -37.46 23.04
CA LYS A 116 -26.50 -37.65 23.10
C LYS A 116 -25.70 -36.56 22.33
N VAL A 117 -24.76 -35.82 22.90
CA VAL A 117 -23.69 -36.21 23.85
C VAL A 117 -23.34 -35.01 24.76
N SER A 118 -23.40 -35.22 26.07
CA SER A 118 -22.82 -34.40 27.12
C SER A 118 -21.57 -35.13 27.62
N ALA A 119 -20.39 -34.49 27.53
CA ALA A 119 -19.19 -34.78 28.33
C ALA A 119 -17.97 -34.01 27.79
N LEU A 120 -17.74 -32.74 28.19
CA LEU A 120 -16.39 -32.14 28.21
C LEU A 120 -16.28 -30.78 28.95
N GLU A 121 -17.03 -30.55 30.02
CA GLU A 121 -16.89 -29.34 30.87
C GLU A 121 -16.78 -29.69 32.36
N ALA A 122 -15.71 -30.40 32.73
CA ALA A 122 -15.35 -30.61 34.13
C ALA A 122 -13.84 -30.85 34.27
N LEU A 123 -13.04 -29.81 34.19
CA LEU A 123 -11.65 -29.76 34.69
C LEU A 123 -11.12 -28.34 34.52
N ILE A 124 -11.26 -27.50 35.55
CA ILE A 124 -10.33 -26.48 36.03
C ILE A 124 -11.01 -25.88 37.28
N GLU A 125 -10.73 -26.47 38.43
CA GLU A 125 -10.92 -25.81 39.71
C GLU A 125 -9.76 -26.21 40.63
N LYS A 126 -9.27 -25.22 41.41
CA LYS A 126 -8.41 -25.32 42.59
C LYS A 126 -6.89 -25.35 42.37
N THR A 127 -6.30 -24.15 42.43
CA THR A 127 -5.14 -23.91 43.31
C THR A 127 -5.22 -22.51 43.91
N LYS A 128 -5.53 -22.48 45.21
CA LYS A 128 -5.55 -21.33 46.12
C LYS A 128 -4.21 -21.27 46.86
N PRO A 129 -3.47 -20.16 46.91
CA PRO A 129 -2.34 -20.01 47.82
C PRO A 129 -2.81 -19.63 49.24
N PRO A 130 -2.09 -20.04 50.30
CA PRO A 130 -2.49 -19.81 51.68
C PRO A 130 -2.17 -18.39 52.18
N GLU A 131 -3.14 -17.80 52.88
CA GLU A 131 -3.02 -16.59 53.69
C GLU A 131 -2.09 -16.83 54.89
N LYS A 132 -1.20 -15.88 55.16
CA LYS A 132 -0.50 -15.73 56.44
C LYS A 132 -1.15 -14.60 57.25
N PRO A 133 -1.29 -14.76 58.58
CA PRO A 133 -1.87 -13.74 59.43
C PRO A 133 -0.83 -12.75 59.98
N GLY A 134 -1.24 -11.47 59.99
CA GLY A 134 -1.07 -10.54 61.12
C GLY A 134 0.33 -10.02 61.46
N GLU A 135 0.58 -8.74 61.19
CA GLU A 135 1.25 -7.87 62.15
C GLU A 135 0.85 -6.41 61.95
N SER A 136 0.70 -5.70 63.08
CA SER A 136 0.02 -4.43 63.26
C SER A 136 0.96 -3.34 63.79
N LYS A 137 0.59 -2.07 63.53
CA LYS A 137 1.09 -0.76 64.05
C LYS A 137 2.17 -0.03 63.22
N PRO A 138 2.32 1.32 63.34
CA PRO A 138 1.39 2.36 63.82
C PRO A 138 1.26 3.58 62.86
N GLU A 139 0.25 4.41 63.11
CA GLU A 139 0.05 5.76 62.55
C GLU A 139 1.29 6.66 62.67
N GLU A 140 1.69 7.28 61.56
CA GLU A 140 2.62 8.41 61.55
C GLU A 140 2.14 9.51 60.59
N LYS A 141 2.35 10.76 61.03
CA LYS A 141 1.74 12.02 60.59
C LYS A 141 1.99 12.39 59.11
N PRO A 142 1.12 13.21 58.49
CA PRO A 142 1.31 13.70 57.12
C PRO A 142 2.40 14.77 57.08
N ALA A 143 3.57 14.42 56.54
CA ALA A 143 4.57 15.38 56.07
C ALA A 143 4.27 15.72 54.59
N GLN A 144 4.07 17.01 54.31
CA GLN A 144 3.96 17.55 52.96
C GLN A 144 5.29 17.31 52.22
N ALA A 145 5.36 16.22 51.44
CA ALA A 145 6.43 15.95 50.51
C ALA A 145 6.18 16.74 49.22
N ALA A 146 7.13 17.62 48.89
CA ALA A 146 7.19 18.34 47.63
C ALA A 146 7.09 17.35 46.47
N GLN A 147 6.12 17.58 45.59
CA GLN A 147 6.00 16.87 44.32
C GLN A 147 7.25 17.17 43.47
N GLU A 148 8.23 16.27 43.51
CA GLU A 148 9.22 16.17 42.44
C GLU A 148 8.46 15.85 41.16
N GLN A 149 8.38 16.82 40.25
CA GLN A 149 7.87 16.59 38.91
C GLN A 149 8.70 15.46 38.29
N PRO A 150 8.07 14.37 37.83
CA PRO A 150 8.80 13.26 37.22
C PRO A 150 9.60 13.77 36.03
N LYS A 151 10.93 13.61 36.09
CA LYS A 151 11.82 13.88 34.95
C LYS A 151 11.25 13.11 33.74
N PRO A 152 10.94 13.79 32.62
CA PRO A 152 10.42 13.12 31.44
C PRO A 152 11.41 12.05 30.99
N ALA A 153 10.89 10.86 30.71
CA ALA A 153 11.69 9.76 30.19
C ALA A 153 12.44 10.23 28.92
N PRO A 154 13.71 9.84 28.74
CA PRO A 154 14.50 10.25 27.59
C PRO A 154 13.81 9.77 26.31
N VAL A 155 13.43 10.72 25.44
CA VAL A 155 12.86 10.42 24.13
C VAL A 155 13.94 9.72 23.30
N LEU A 156 13.68 8.48 22.88
CA LEU A 156 14.54 7.75 21.96
C LEU A 156 14.51 8.45 20.60
N ARG A 157 15.63 9.07 20.23
CA ARG A 157 15.81 9.78 18.96
C ARG A 157 16.68 8.97 18.02
N THR A 158 16.34 8.96 16.74
CA THR A 158 17.17 8.33 15.69
C THR A 158 18.55 9.01 15.63
N PRO A 159 19.60 8.35 15.09
CA PRO A 159 20.92 8.98 14.97
C PRO A 159 20.90 10.31 14.21
N LEU A 160 19.96 10.45 13.27
CA LEU A 160 19.76 11.68 12.52
C LEU A 160 19.07 12.76 13.36
N GLU A 161 17.95 12.44 14.01
CA GLU A 161 17.25 13.36 14.90
C GLU A 161 18.17 13.87 16.00
N LYS A 162 19.08 13.01 16.50
CA LYS A 162 20.10 13.41 17.46
C LYS A 162 21.03 14.49 16.88
N LYS A 163 21.55 14.31 15.66
CA LYS A 163 22.39 15.32 14.99
C LYS A 163 21.64 16.63 14.71
N LEU A 164 20.38 16.55 14.26
CA LEU A 164 19.53 17.71 14.01
C LEU A 164 19.28 18.49 15.29
N TYR A 165 18.92 17.80 16.37
CA TYR A 165 18.69 18.41 17.67
C TYR A 165 19.95 19.05 18.26
N GLU A 166 21.09 18.36 18.15
CA GLU A 166 22.37 18.89 18.64
C GLU A 166 22.78 20.20 17.93
N LYS A 167 22.42 20.37 16.65
CA LYS A 167 22.75 21.59 15.88
C LYS A 167 21.69 22.68 15.94
N PHE A 168 20.41 22.31 15.90
CA PHE A 168 19.29 23.23 15.65
C PHE A 168 18.19 23.14 16.70
N GLY A 169 18.37 22.35 17.77
CA GLY A 169 17.39 22.19 18.83
C GLY A 169 16.07 21.56 18.36
N ASP A 170 14.98 21.89 19.05
CA ASP A 170 13.64 21.41 18.70
C ASP A 170 13.17 21.98 17.35
N GLU A 171 13.60 23.20 16.99
CA GLU A 171 13.25 23.84 15.71
C GLU A 171 13.78 23.05 14.49
N GLY A 172 14.96 22.44 14.62
CA GLY A 172 15.50 21.54 13.60
C GLY A 172 14.67 20.27 13.41
N LEU A 173 14.16 19.71 14.51
CA LEU A 173 13.29 18.54 14.48
C LEU A 173 11.92 18.90 13.89
N ASP A 174 11.36 20.05 14.26
CA ASP A 174 10.09 20.52 13.73
C ASP A 174 10.18 20.74 12.21
N ALA A 175 11.25 21.37 11.71
CA ALA A 175 11.50 21.48 10.27
C ALA A 175 11.61 20.10 9.61
N TYR A 176 12.36 19.17 10.21
CA TYR A 176 12.53 17.82 9.70
C TYR A 176 11.19 17.07 9.56
N PHE A 177 10.32 17.17 10.56
CA PHE A 177 9.00 16.53 10.54
C PHE A 177 7.99 17.21 9.60
N MET A 178 8.26 18.44 9.18
CA MET A 178 7.42 19.19 8.24
C MET A 178 7.84 19.04 6.77
N ILE A 179 8.99 18.41 6.49
CA ILE A 179 9.41 18.11 5.11
C ILE A 179 8.68 16.85 4.66
N ASP A 180 7.57 17.05 3.97
CA ASP A 180 6.82 16.03 3.25
C ASP A 180 6.75 16.38 1.74
N GLU A 181 6.14 15.53 0.92
CA GLU A 181 6.04 15.76 -0.54
C GLU A 181 5.10 16.92 -0.92
N PHE A 182 4.35 17.49 0.03
CA PHE A 182 3.26 18.43 -0.23
C PHE A 182 3.48 19.83 0.37
N LYS A 183 4.27 19.96 1.43
CA LYS A 183 4.51 21.22 2.13
C LYS A 183 5.58 22.03 1.44
N THR A 184 5.23 23.28 1.15
CA THR A 184 6.19 24.23 0.60
C THR A 184 7.06 24.82 1.72
N PRO A 185 8.28 25.31 1.43
CA PRO A 185 9.09 26.02 2.44
C PRO A 185 8.35 27.17 3.13
N LYS A 186 7.42 27.83 2.44
CA LYS A 186 6.57 28.89 3.02
C LYS A 186 5.60 28.36 4.07
N ASP A 187 5.07 27.16 3.88
CA ASP A 187 4.20 26.51 4.86
C ASP A 187 4.97 26.13 6.12
N ILE A 188 6.20 25.60 5.94
CA ILE A 188 7.09 25.26 7.05
C ILE A 188 7.39 26.51 7.89
N LEU A 189 7.76 27.62 7.27
CA LEU A 189 8.01 28.89 7.98
C LEU A 189 6.79 29.39 8.75
N ARG A 190 5.59 29.28 8.17
CA ARG A 190 4.34 29.72 8.81
C ARG A 190 4.01 28.88 10.04
N GLU A 191 4.18 27.57 9.97
CA GLU A 191 3.80 26.65 11.05
C GLU A 191 4.82 26.62 12.19
N THR A 192 6.11 26.58 11.84
CA THR A 192 7.20 26.46 12.83
C THR A 192 7.63 27.81 13.41
N LYS A 193 7.22 28.92 12.79
CA LYS A 193 7.60 30.30 13.17
C LYS A 193 9.11 30.57 13.15
N MET A 194 9.90 29.73 12.48
CA MET A 194 11.33 29.99 12.29
C MET A 194 11.57 31.04 11.20
N SER A 195 12.78 31.63 11.21
CA SER A 195 13.19 32.55 10.14
C SER A 195 13.57 31.78 8.86
N GLU A 196 13.44 32.43 7.72
CA GLU A 196 13.83 31.87 6.42
C GLU A 196 15.30 31.43 6.40
N GLU A 197 16.17 32.26 6.97
CA GLU A 197 17.61 31.97 7.09
C GLU A 197 17.89 30.70 7.90
N GLN A 198 17.11 30.46 8.95
CA GLN A 198 17.25 29.28 9.78
C GLN A 198 16.74 28.02 9.08
N LEU A 199 15.60 28.11 8.39
CA LEU A 199 15.09 27.01 7.58
C LEU A 199 16.09 26.63 6.48
N ILE A 200 16.69 27.61 5.80
CA ILE A 200 17.71 27.35 4.77
C ILE A 200 18.90 26.59 5.36
N ARG A 201 19.41 27.00 6.53
CA ARG A 201 20.53 26.29 7.19
C ARG A 201 20.19 24.84 7.55
N ILE A 202 18.95 24.58 7.98
CA ILE A 202 18.47 23.23 8.29
C ILE A 202 18.39 22.40 7.01
N LEU A 203 17.80 22.94 5.93
CA LEU A 203 17.68 22.26 4.64
C LEU A 203 19.05 21.97 4.01
N GLU A 204 19.99 22.92 4.06
CA GLU A 204 21.36 22.71 3.59
C GLU A 204 22.08 21.64 4.40
N PHE A 205 21.93 21.65 5.73
CA PHE A 205 22.48 20.60 6.58
C PHE A 205 21.91 19.23 6.19
N MET A 206 20.60 19.14 5.99
CA MET A 206 19.96 17.88 5.61
C MET A 206 20.37 17.40 4.21
N ASN A 207 20.60 18.33 3.28
CA ASN A 207 21.11 18.04 1.95
C ASN A 207 22.56 17.53 2.00
N ASN A 208 23.39 18.11 2.87
CA ASN A 208 24.79 17.70 3.05
C ASN A 208 24.93 16.33 3.72
N GLU A 209 24.01 15.97 4.62
CA GLU A 209 23.93 14.62 5.21
C GLU A 209 23.27 13.60 4.27
N GLY A 210 22.83 14.01 3.07
CA GLY A 210 22.23 13.14 2.05
C GLY A 210 20.80 12.69 2.35
N ILE A 211 20.07 13.44 3.19
CA ILE A 211 18.70 13.11 3.61
C ILE A 211 17.69 13.65 2.62
N ILE A 212 17.93 14.87 2.13
CA ILE A 212 17.12 15.51 1.09
C ILE A 212 18.01 15.89 -0.08
N ARG A 213 17.41 16.06 -1.26
CA ARG A 213 18.10 16.59 -2.43
C ARG A 213 17.44 17.90 -2.82
N LEU A 214 18.13 19.01 -2.54
CA LEU A 214 17.68 20.31 -3.01
C LEU A 214 17.95 20.40 -4.52
N GLU A 215 16.90 20.26 -5.32
CA GLU A 215 16.97 20.64 -6.73
C GLU A 215 17.17 22.15 -6.78
N LYS A 216 18.41 22.57 -7.06
CA LYS A 216 18.66 23.96 -7.41
C LYS A 216 17.75 24.26 -8.60
N PRO A 217 16.87 25.28 -8.54
CA PRO A 217 16.10 25.66 -9.70
C PRO A 217 17.11 25.80 -10.82
N GLN A 218 16.98 24.97 -11.86
CA GLN A 218 17.77 25.14 -13.07
C GLN A 218 17.58 26.60 -13.42
N GLU A 219 18.64 27.41 -13.24
CA GLU A 219 18.67 28.79 -13.70
C GLU A 219 18.05 28.72 -15.09
N ALA A 220 16.87 29.32 -15.22
CA ALA A 220 16.14 29.30 -16.47
C ALA A 220 17.14 29.85 -17.47
N MET A 221 17.73 28.95 -18.26
CA MET A 221 18.74 29.28 -19.25
C MET A 221 18.09 30.40 -20.05
N GLU A 222 18.55 31.63 -19.82
CA GLU A 222 18.25 32.77 -20.65
C GLU A 222 18.65 32.30 -22.03
N LYS A 223 17.65 31.93 -22.83
CA LYS A 223 17.87 31.57 -24.22
C LYS A 223 18.59 32.77 -24.81
N PRO A 224 19.82 32.62 -25.31
CA PRO A 224 20.47 33.71 -26.01
C PRO A 224 19.55 34.07 -27.17
N ILE A 225 19.03 35.30 -27.13
CA ILE A 225 18.26 35.88 -28.21
C ILE A 225 19.19 35.85 -29.43
N LEU A 226 18.97 34.87 -30.30
CA LEU A 226 19.59 34.77 -31.61
C LEU A 226 19.25 36.05 -32.36
N LYS A 227 20.23 36.95 -32.45
CA LYS A 227 20.26 38.04 -33.42
C LYS A 227 19.99 37.43 -34.79
N ALA A 228 18.88 37.83 -35.38
CA ALA A 228 18.53 37.52 -36.75
C ALA A 228 19.68 37.92 -37.69
N PRO A 229 20.22 37.00 -38.50
CA PRO A 229 21.04 37.39 -39.63
C PRO A 229 20.15 37.92 -40.75
N ALA A 230 20.55 39.06 -41.30
CA ALA A 230 19.93 39.73 -42.42
C ALA A 230 19.85 38.83 -43.68
N PRO A 231 18.86 39.04 -44.56
CA PRO A 231 18.77 38.31 -45.82
C PRO A 231 19.77 38.89 -46.82
N GLN A 232 20.84 38.15 -47.11
CA GLN A 232 21.63 38.38 -48.32
C GLN A 232 21.22 37.37 -49.40
N VAL A 233 20.58 37.94 -50.42
CA VAL A 233 20.28 37.37 -51.72
C VAL A 233 21.58 37.10 -52.46
N GLN A 234 21.88 35.84 -52.77
CA GLN A 234 22.66 35.47 -53.95
C GLN A 234 22.06 34.20 -54.58
N GLN A 235 21.36 34.43 -55.69
CA GLN A 235 20.85 33.40 -56.58
C GLN A 235 22.02 32.68 -57.26
N LYS A 236 22.08 31.36 -57.10
CA LYS A 236 22.85 30.45 -57.94
C LYS A 236 21.83 29.59 -58.71
N PRO A 237 21.85 29.55 -60.06
CA PRO A 237 20.86 28.78 -60.82
C PRO A 237 21.20 27.29 -60.73
N GLU A 238 20.45 26.56 -59.90
CA GLU A 238 20.41 25.11 -59.94
C GLU A 238 19.45 24.61 -61.02
N LYS A 239 19.88 23.50 -61.62
CA LYS A 239 19.30 22.80 -62.76
C LYS A 239 17.83 22.42 -62.56
N PRO A 240 17.08 22.16 -63.66
CA PRO A 240 15.68 21.75 -63.58
C PRO A 240 15.57 20.40 -62.84
N VAL A 241 14.98 20.43 -61.65
CA VAL A 241 14.58 19.23 -60.91
C VAL A 241 13.41 18.58 -61.65
N ALA A 242 13.60 17.32 -61.99
CA ALA A 242 12.63 16.47 -62.66
C ALA A 242 11.30 16.40 -61.90
N ALA A 243 10.21 16.29 -62.66
CA ALA A 243 8.84 16.22 -62.18
C ALA A 243 8.65 15.22 -61.02
N PRO A 244 7.79 15.55 -60.04
CA PRO A 244 7.49 14.66 -58.92
C PRO A 244 6.92 13.34 -59.43
N GLN A 245 7.66 12.25 -59.21
CA GLN A 245 7.15 10.91 -59.47
C GLN A 245 5.94 10.65 -58.57
N PRO A 246 4.86 10.04 -59.10
CA PRO A 246 3.70 9.67 -58.30
C PRO A 246 4.12 8.75 -57.14
N PRO A 247 3.50 8.87 -55.95
CA PRO A 247 3.83 8.06 -54.79
C PRO A 247 3.71 6.59 -55.16
N LYS A 248 4.83 5.86 -55.12
CA LYS A 248 4.85 4.42 -55.33
C LYS A 248 3.84 3.80 -54.35
N PRO A 249 2.97 2.88 -54.80
CA PRO A 249 2.01 2.22 -53.92
C PRO A 249 2.78 1.58 -52.77
N VAL A 250 2.50 2.07 -51.55
CA VAL A 250 3.06 1.54 -50.30
C VAL A 250 2.66 0.08 -50.26
N GLY A 251 3.60 -0.80 -50.62
CA GLY A 251 3.41 -2.24 -50.59
C GLY A 251 2.93 -2.63 -49.20
N LYS A 252 1.90 -3.49 -49.15
CA LYS A 252 1.34 -4.03 -47.91
C LYS A 252 2.49 -4.34 -46.96
N PRO A 253 2.51 -3.80 -45.73
CA PRO A 253 3.62 -4.00 -44.80
C PRO A 253 3.82 -5.50 -44.65
N VAL A 254 4.96 -5.98 -45.15
CA VAL A 254 5.35 -7.38 -45.00
C VAL A 254 5.41 -7.62 -43.49
N PRO A 255 4.61 -8.55 -42.94
CA PRO A 255 4.61 -8.82 -41.52
C PRO A 255 6.03 -9.20 -41.12
N GLN A 256 6.69 -8.31 -40.39
CA GLN A 256 8.02 -8.60 -39.88
C GLN A 256 7.90 -9.82 -38.96
N PRO A 257 8.76 -10.84 -39.12
CA PRO A 257 8.73 -12.00 -38.25
C PRO A 257 8.86 -11.52 -36.82
N ILE A 258 7.85 -11.84 -36.00
CA ILE A 258 7.81 -11.49 -34.58
C ILE A 258 9.06 -12.12 -33.98
N ALA A 259 10.06 -11.31 -33.65
CA ALA A 259 11.25 -11.78 -32.98
C ALA A 259 10.79 -12.52 -31.72
N LYS A 260 11.26 -13.76 -31.54
CA LYS A 260 10.98 -14.54 -30.32
C LYS A 260 11.46 -13.69 -29.15
N VAL A 261 10.53 -13.10 -28.42
CA VAL A 261 10.85 -12.32 -27.22
C VAL A 261 11.42 -13.31 -26.22
N ALA A 262 12.71 -13.18 -25.91
CA ALA A 262 13.35 -14.01 -24.89
C ALA A 262 12.74 -13.64 -23.53
N PHE A 263 11.90 -14.51 -22.99
CA PHE A 263 11.30 -14.33 -21.69
C PHE A 263 12.35 -14.57 -20.60
N ASN A 264 12.71 -13.53 -19.85
CA ASN A 264 13.65 -13.63 -18.75
C ASN A 264 12.89 -13.86 -17.44
N LYS A 265 12.99 -15.06 -16.86
CA LYS A 265 12.26 -15.43 -15.63
C LYS A 265 12.59 -14.52 -14.44
N ASP A 266 13.75 -13.87 -14.43
CA ASP A 266 14.18 -13.06 -13.29
C ASP A 266 13.60 -11.63 -13.32
N GLU A 267 12.92 -11.23 -14.39
CA GLU A 267 12.37 -9.88 -14.55
C GLU A 267 10.90 -9.76 -14.10
N ILE A 268 10.53 -8.55 -13.72
CA ILE A 268 9.15 -8.18 -13.43
C ILE A 268 8.52 -7.62 -14.69
N TYR A 269 7.41 -8.22 -15.10
CA TYR A 269 6.69 -7.82 -16.32
C TYR A 269 5.31 -7.27 -15.99
N ILE A 270 4.85 -6.34 -16.83
CA ILE A 270 3.45 -5.98 -16.97
C ILE A 270 2.87 -6.75 -18.18
N PRO A 271 2.14 -7.85 -17.95
CA PRO A 271 1.44 -8.56 -19.03
C PRO A 271 0.21 -7.78 -19.50
N THR A 272 0.12 -7.57 -20.82
CA THR A 272 -0.99 -6.89 -21.47
C THR A 272 -1.61 -7.79 -22.54
N ILE A 273 -2.85 -8.21 -22.34
CA ILE A 273 -3.61 -8.97 -23.35
C ILE A 273 -4.06 -8.04 -24.48
N SER A 274 -3.76 -8.42 -25.72
CA SER A 274 -4.27 -7.75 -26.92
C SER A 274 -5.80 -7.88 -26.99
N PRO A 275 -6.54 -6.93 -27.61
CA PRO A 275 -7.98 -7.08 -27.79
C PRO A 275 -8.33 -8.40 -28.51
N LEU A 276 -9.08 -9.27 -27.84
CA LEU A 276 -9.51 -10.56 -28.38
C LEU A 276 -11.00 -10.53 -28.68
N ASN A 277 -11.41 -11.19 -29.76
CA ASN A 277 -12.83 -11.50 -29.94
C ASN A 277 -13.27 -12.56 -28.91
N LEU A 278 -14.58 -12.63 -28.63
CA LEU A 278 -15.15 -13.50 -27.60
C LEU A 278 -14.80 -14.98 -27.80
N LEU A 279 -14.82 -15.45 -29.05
CA LEU A 279 -14.54 -16.85 -29.38
C LEU A 279 -13.07 -17.23 -29.13
N THR A 280 -12.14 -16.36 -29.52
CA THR A 280 -10.70 -16.52 -29.28
C THR A 280 -10.40 -16.49 -27.79
N LYS A 281 -11.02 -15.57 -27.04
CA LYS A 281 -10.89 -15.51 -25.58
C LYS A 281 -11.32 -16.82 -24.93
N LEU A 282 -12.51 -17.33 -25.27
CA LEU A 282 -13.03 -18.58 -24.72
C LEU A 282 -12.14 -19.79 -25.07
N ARG A 283 -11.59 -19.83 -26.29
CA ARG A 283 -10.64 -20.87 -26.70
C ARG A 283 -9.36 -20.83 -25.88
N ILE A 284 -8.81 -19.65 -25.65
CA ILE A 284 -7.59 -19.47 -24.83
C ILE A 284 -7.86 -19.84 -23.38
N GLU A 285 -8.99 -19.43 -22.80
CA GLU A 285 -9.37 -19.81 -21.44
C GLU A 285 -9.51 -21.33 -21.29
N ALA A 286 -10.11 -22.00 -22.29
CA ALA A 286 -10.20 -23.46 -22.31
C ALA A 286 -8.81 -24.13 -22.42
N ASP A 287 -7.92 -23.61 -23.27
CA ASP A 287 -6.55 -24.11 -23.40
C ASP A 287 -5.75 -23.91 -22.09
N LEU A 288 -5.89 -22.75 -21.44
CA LEU A 288 -5.26 -22.45 -20.16
C LEU A 288 -5.79 -23.36 -19.05
N LEU A 289 -7.11 -23.54 -18.97
CA LEU A 289 -7.75 -24.43 -18.00
C LEU A 289 -7.25 -25.87 -18.16
N LYS A 290 -7.17 -26.35 -19.40
CA LYS A 290 -6.74 -27.73 -19.71
C LYS A 290 -5.26 -27.97 -19.37
N ARG A 291 -4.38 -27.02 -19.69
CA ARG A 291 -2.92 -27.20 -19.54
C ARG A 291 -2.41 -26.80 -18.16
N TYR A 292 -2.96 -25.73 -17.61
CA TYR A 292 -2.45 -25.07 -16.41
C TYR A 292 -3.53 -24.90 -15.33
N GLY A 293 -4.75 -25.39 -15.51
CA GLY A 293 -5.78 -25.36 -14.48
C GLY A 293 -6.38 -23.97 -14.22
N ASN A 294 -7.27 -23.91 -13.23
CA ASN A 294 -8.15 -22.76 -13.01
C ASN A 294 -7.41 -21.49 -12.55
N ASP A 295 -6.31 -21.63 -11.81
CA ASP A 295 -5.55 -20.47 -11.31
C ASP A 295 -4.96 -19.64 -12.45
N CYS A 296 -4.57 -20.28 -13.57
CA CYS A 296 -4.11 -19.59 -14.77
C CYS A 296 -5.23 -18.85 -15.49
N VAL A 297 -6.46 -19.38 -15.49
CA VAL A 297 -7.62 -18.67 -16.06
C VAL A 297 -7.92 -17.41 -15.25
N LYS A 298 -7.85 -17.51 -13.91
CA LYS A 298 -7.94 -16.34 -13.03
C LYS A 298 -6.81 -15.34 -13.29
N ALA A 299 -5.57 -15.80 -13.37
CA ALA A 299 -4.43 -14.95 -13.70
C ALA A 299 -4.59 -14.24 -15.06
N PHE A 300 -5.08 -14.94 -16.09
CA PHE A 300 -5.34 -14.38 -17.42
C PHE A 300 -6.28 -13.18 -17.38
N SER A 301 -7.36 -13.23 -16.59
CA SER A 301 -8.25 -12.09 -16.38
C SER A 301 -7.59 -10.87 -15.74
N MET A 302 -6.46 -11.04 -15.06
CA MET A 302 -5.71 -9.99 -14.37
C MET A 302 -4.61 -9.36 -15.23
N MET A 303 -4.32 -9.92 -16.42
CA MET A 303 -3.29 -9.47 -17.37
C MET A 303 -3.76 -8.28 -18.24
N ASN A 304 -4.23 -7.22 -17.59
CA ASN A 304 -4.85 -6.07 -18.23
C ASN A 304 -3.89 -4.89 -18.47
N GLY A 305 -2.58 -5.11 -18.35
CA GLY A 305 -1.57 -4.05 -18.47
C GLY A 305 -1.43 -3.14 -17.24
N LYS A 306 -2.11 -3.45 -16.12
CA LYS A 306 -2.03 -2.65 -14.88
C LYS A 306 -1.35 -3.37 -13.71
N ARG A 307 -1.27 -4.70 -13.78
CA ARG A 307 -0.74 -5.54 -12.70
C ARG A 307 0.55 -6.20 -13.15
N THR A 308 1.53 -6.24 -12.27
CA THR A 308 2.78 -6.98 -12.50
C THR A 308 2.55 -8.47 -12.34
N ASN A 309 3.38 -9.30 -12.96
CA ASN A 309 3.40 -10.76 -12.72
C ASN A 309 3.53 -11.09 -11.22
N VAL A 310 4.32 -10.34 -10.45
CA VAL A 310 4.42 -10.48 -8.98
C VAL A 310 3.07 -10.25 -8.29
N LYS A 311 2.36 -9.16 -8.61
CA LYS A 311 1.02 -8.89 -8.03
C LYS A 311 0.00 -9.96 -8.44
N ILE A 312 0.08 -10.49 -9.66
CA ILE A 312 -0.76 -11.61 -10.11
C ILE A 312 -0.48 -12.87 -9.29
N ILE A 313 0.79 -13.20 -9.04
CA ILE A 313 1.19 -14.32 -8.17
C ILE A 313 0.63 -14.15 -6.76
N LYS A 314 0.83 -12.97 -6.15
CA LYS A 314 0.34 -12.63 -4.81
C LYS A 314 -1.17 -12.82 -4.63
N ASP A 315 -1.96 -12.51 -5.65
CA ASP A 315 -3.42 -12.49 -5.56
C ASP A 315 -4.10 -13.79 -6.00
N THR A 316 -3.46 -14.53 -6.90
CA THR A 316 -3.94 -15.83 -7.36
C THR A 316 -3.36 -16.99 -6.57
N LYS A 317 -2.25 -16.76 -5.85
CA LYS A 317 -1.43 -17.80 -5.20
C LYS A 317 -0.95 -18.88 -6.17
N ILE A 318 -0.89 -18.56 -7.46
CA ILE A 318 -0.36 -19.46 -8.48
C ILE A 318 1.16 -19.62 -8.29
N ASN A 319 1.67 -20.83 -8.54
CA ASN A 319 3.11 -21.06 -8.60
C ASN A 319 3.76 -20.19 -9.71
N PRO A 320 4.88 -19.47 -9.45
CA PRO A 320 5.49 -18.58 -10.44
C PRO A 320 5.93 -19.27 -11.73
N ALA A 321 6.53 -20.47 -11.65
CA ALA A 321 6.96 -21.21 -12.84
C ALA A 321 5.77 -21.55 -13.74
N LYS A 322 4.63 -21.91 -13.13
CA LYS A 322 3.39 -22.19 -13.85
C LYS A 322 2.79 -20.95 -14.53
N LEU A 323 2.88 -19.79 -13.86
CA LEU A 323 2.49 -18.51 -14.47
C LEU A 323 3.42 -18.15 -15.64
N ASP A 324 4.72 -18.36 -15.48
CA ASP A 324 5.73 -18.12 -16.52
C ASP A 324 5.49 -18.96 -17.78
N ASP A 325 5.16 -20.24 -17.60
CA ASP A 325 4.83 -21.13 -18.71
C ASP A 325 3.53 -20.69 -19.43
N ALA A 326 2.52 -20.28 -18.66
CA ALA A 326 1.27 -19.77 -19.22
C ALA A 326 1.47 -18.44 -19.96
N MET A 327 2.28 -17.54 -19.42
CA MET A 327 2.66 -16.29 -20.07
C MET A 327 3.44 -16.54 -21.35
N THR A 328 4.38 -17.49 -21.34
CA THR A 328 5.14 -17.88 -22.53
C THR A 328 4.19 -18.41 -23.61
N PHE A 329 3.27 -19.31 -23.26
CA PHE A 329 2.24 -19.81 -24.17
C PHE A 329 1.38 -18.70 -24.78
N LEU A 330 0.94 -17.72 -23.98
CA LEU A 330 0.15 -16.58 -24.46
C LEU A 330 0.95 -15.65 -25.37
N ALA A 331 2.22 -15.40 -25.06
CA ALA A 331 3.12 -14.61 -25.89
C ALA A 331 3.38 -15.29 -27.25
N GLU A 332 3.61 -16.60 -27.26
CA GLU A 332 3.79 -17.40 -28.49
C GLU A 332 2.53 -17.40 -29.38
N LYS A 333 1.35 -17.32 -28.78
CA LYS A 333 0.07 -17.18 -29.50
C LYS A 333 -0.18 -15.75 -30.02
N GLY A 334 0.68 -14.80 -29.69
CA GLY A 334 0.53 -13.38 -30.08
C GLY A 334 -0.64 -12.69 -29.38
N VAL A 335 -1.18 -13.27 -28.30
CA VAL A 335 -2.36 -12.74 -27.59
C VAL A 335 -1.97 -11.85 -26.42
N MET A 336 -0.68 -11.85 -26.05
CA MET A 336 -0.14 -11.09 -24.94
C MET A 336 1.16 -10.39 -25.33
N LYS A 337 1.34 -9.16 -24.83
CA LYS A 337 2.60 -8.43 -24.84
C LYS A 337 3.16 -8.38 -23.42
N LEU A 338 4.47 -8.59 -23.29
CA LEU A 338 5.19 -8.49 -22.03
C LEU A 338 6.07 -7.25 -22.06
N GLN A 339 5.84 -6.35 -21.12
CA GLN A 339 6.66 -5.16 -20.94
C GLN A 339 7.50 -5.32 -19.66
N PRO A 340 8.83 -5.46 -19.75
CA PRO A 340 9.68 -5.48 -18.55
C PRO A 340 9.63 -4.11 -17.87
N LEU A 341 9.65 -4.10 -16.55
CA LEU A 341 9.76 -2.86 -15.77
C LEU A 341 11.18 -2.32 -15.81
N THR A 342 11.30 -1.00 -15.93
CA THR A 342 12.59 -0.31 -15.74
C THR A 342 12.92 -0.18 -14.25
N PRO A 343 14.20 0.02 -13.87
CA PRO A 343 14.58 0.28 -12.49
C PRO A 343 13.81 1.43 -11.85
N GLU A 344 13.55 2.51 -12.60
CA GLU A 344 12.78 3.67 -12.16
C GLU A 344 11.32 3.29 -11.88
N SER A 345 10.72 2.48 -12.76
CA SER A 345 9.35 1.97 -12.57
C SER A 345 9.24 1.04 -11.35
N ILE A 346 10.29 0.28 -11.05
CA ILE A 346 10.34 -0.58 -9.86
C ILE A 346 10.42 0.27 -8.59
N LYS A 347 11.27 1.31 -8.60
CA LYS A 347 11.36 2.27 -7.50
C LYS A 347 10.05 3.02 -7.27
N GLU A 348 9.36 3.44 -8.34
CA GLU A 348 8.04 4.07 -8.25
C GLU A 348 6.99 3.13 -7.64
N LEU A 349 6.98 1.86 -8.04
CA LEU A 349 5.98 0.89 -7.59
C LEU A 349 6.23 0.29 -6.20
N TYR A 350 7.50 0.17 -5.79
CA TYR A 350 7.89 -0.58 -4.59
C TYR A 350 8.79 0.23 -3.62
N GLY A 351 9.02 1.51 -3.89
CA GLY A 351 9.88 2.38 -3.09
C GLY A 351 11.38 2.15 -3.30
N GLU A 352 12.20 2.92 -2.60
CA GLU A 352 13.66 2.77 -2.58
C GLU A 352 14.07 1.40 -2.03
N GLU A 353 13.36 0.93 -1.01
CA GLU A 353 13.58 -0.37 -0.39
C GLU A 353 13.34 -1.51 -1.39
N GLY A 354 12.20 -1.45 -2.10
CA GLY A 354 11.88 -2.39 -3.16
C GLY A 354 12.93 -2.37 -4.28
N SER A 355 13.35 -1.19 -4.72
CA SER A 355 14.42 -1.05 -5.72
C SER A 355 15.72 -1.73 -5.25
N GLY A 356 16.13 -1.55 -3.99
CA GLY A 356 17.29 -2.22 -3.40
C GLY A 356 17.15 -3.74 -3.36
N ILE A 357 15.95 -4.25 -3.00
CA ILE A 357 15.64 -5.68 -2.98
C ILE A 357 15.69 -6.26 -4.40
N TYR A 358 15.09 -5.58 -5.39
CA TYR A 358 15.13 -5.99 -6.79
C TYR A 358 16.56 -5.98 -7.36
N GLY A 359 17.37 -4.99 -7.01
CA GLY A 359 18.76 -4.89 -7.45
C GLY A 359 19.57 -6.14 -7.08
N LYS A 360 19.31 -6.72 -5.90
CA LYS A 360 20.04 -7.89 -5.39
C LYS A 360 19.40 -9.23 -5.75
N TYR A 361 18.08 -9.37 -5.59
CA TYR A 361 17.37 -10.65 -5.72
C TYR A 361 16.30 -10.66 -6.81
N ARG A 362 16.26 -9.61 -7.65
CA ARG A 362 15.41 -9.51 -8.83
C ARG A 362 13.93 -9.76 -8.49
N ARG A 363 13.19 -10.45 -9.37
CA ARG A 363 11.77 -10.78 -9.18
C ARG A 363 11.49 -11.52 -7.87
N ASP A 364 12.32 -12.48 -7.50
CA ASP A 364 12.10 -13.33 -6.33
C ASP A 364 12.17 -12.53 -5.03
N GLY A 365 13.07 -11.55 -4.96
CA GLY A 365 13.13 -10.59 -3.85
C GLY A 365 11.83 -9.80 -3.68
N ILE A 366 11.33 -9.22 -4.76
CA ILE A 366 10.09 -8.43 -4.75
C ILE A 366 8.88 -9.31 -4.44
N LEU A 367 8.84 -10.55 -4.94
CA LEU A 367 7.78 -11.49 -4.63
C LEU A 367 7.77 -11.84 -3.13
N LEU A 368 8.94 -12.10 -2.53
CA LEU A 368 9.01 -12.38 -1.09
C LEU A 368 8.57 -11.14 -0.28
N TYR A 369 9.06 -9.96 -0.66
CA TYR A 369 8.69 -8.67 -0.05
C TYR A 369 7.17 -8.45 -0.01
N GLU A 370 6.50 -8.74 -1.13
CA GLU A 370 5.05 -8.61 -1.27
C GLU A 370 4.25 -9.67 -0.49
N LEU A 371 4.83 -10.84 -0.20
CA LEU A 371 4.16 -11.93 0.50
C LEU A 371 4.25 -11.83 2.04
N ILE A 372 5.25 -11.12 2.58
CA ILE A 372 5.44 -10.91 4.04
C ILE A 372 4.22 -10.24 4.68
N ASP A 373 3.52 -9.41 3.92
CA ASP A 373 2.31 -8.67 4.27
C ASP A 373 1.13 -9.54 4.80
N LYS A 374 0.95 -10.77 4.30
CA LYS A 374 -0.37 -11.44 4.38
C LYS A 374 -0.63 -12.31 5.62
N LYS A 375 -0.02 -12.05 6.78
CA LYS A 375 -0.03 -12.98 7.95
C LYS A 375 0.42 -14.40 7.57
N ALA A 376 1.07 -14.55 6.42
CA ALA A 376 1.50 -15.84 5.88
C ALA A 376 2.72 -16.29 6.68
N THR A 377 2.77 -17.57 7.05
CA THR A 377 3.97 -18.12 7.66
C THR A 377 5.10 -18.17 6.64
N LEU A 378 6.36 -18.15 7.07
CA LEU A 378 7.50 -18.26 6.14
C LEU A 378 7.41 -19.55 5.28
N LYS A 379 6.85 -20.62 5.85
CA LYS A 379 6.58 -21.87 5.13
C LYS A 379 5.55 -21.71 4.01
N ASP A 380 4.49 -20.92 4.23
CA ASP A 380 3.50 -20.60 3.20
C ASP A 380 4.11 -19.72 2.11
N ILE A 381 4.94 -18.74 2.49
CA ILE A 381 5.64 -17.86 1.55
C ILE A 381 6.51 -18.69 0.61
N VAL A 382 7.36 -19.58 1.16
CA VAL A 382 8.21 -20.50 0.38
C VAL A 382 7.39 -21.41 -0.54
N LYS A 383 6.28 -21.95 -0.04
CA LYS A 383 5.39 -22.81 -0.83
C LYS A 383 4.75 -22.06 -2.00
N ILE A 384 4.30 -20.82 -1.79
CA ILE A 384 3.65 -20.01 -2.82
C ILE A 384 4.69 -19.51 -3.83
N SER A 385 5.82 -18.99 -3.36
CA SER A 385 6.85 -18.43 -4.23
C SER A 385 7.64 -19.50 -5.00
N GLY A 386 7.70 -20.73 -4.49
CA GLY A 386 8.55 -21.77 -5.06
C GLY A 386 10.05 -21.46 -4.95
N ILE A 387 10.42 -20.43 -4.18
CA ILE A 387 11.82 -20.07 -3.91
C ILE A 387 12.43 -21.17 -3.03
N GLU A 388 13.68 -21.51 -3.30
CA GLU A 388 14.42 -22.48 -2.49
C GLU A 388 14.47 -21.99 -1.02
N PRO A 389 14.19 -22.86 -0.03
CA PRO A 389 14.03 -22.42 1.36
C PRO A 389 15.22 -21.64 1.93
N ARG A 390 16.47 -21.97 1.57
CA ARG A 390 17.64 -21.23 2.07
C ARG A 390 17.72 -19.85 1.45
N LEU A 391 17.57 -19.75 0.13
CA LEU A 391 17.49 -18.47 -0.56
C LEU A 391 16.35 -17.61 0.00
N ALA A 392 15.20 -18.20 0.35
CA ALA A 392 14.11 -17.47 0.99
C ALA A 392 14.51 -16.86 2.34
N VAL A 393 15.27 -17.57 3.18
CA VAL A 393 15.81 -17.04 4.45
C VAL A 393 16.80 -15.91 4.20
N GLU A 394 17.67 -16.03 3.20
CA GLU A 394 18.63 -14.98 2.82
C GLU A 394 17.93 -13.72 2.31
N ILE A 395 16.93 -13.87 1.45
CA ILE A 395 16.10 -12.78 0.96
C ILE A 395 15.35 -12.12 2.12
N PHE A 396 14.70 -12.92 2.98
CA PHE A 396 13.94 -12.44 4.13
C PHE A 396 14.80 -11.63 5.10
N SER A 397 16.01 -12.11 5.38
CA SER A 397 16.99 -11.43 6.24
C SER A 397 17.45 -10.11 5.63
N PHE A 398 17.68 -10.10 4.31
CA PHE A 398 18.03 -8.87 3.61
C PHE A 398 16.89 -7.85 3.62
N ILE A 399 15.64 -8.29 3.40
CA ILE A 399 14.46 -7.42 3.47
C ILE A 399 14.39 -6.76 4.86
N HIS A 400 14.57 -7.52 5.95
CA HIS A 400 14.56 -6.94 7.30
C HIS A 400 15.66 -5.89 7.50
N LYS A 401 16.86 -6.14 6.96
CA LYS A 401 17.96 -5.17 7.00
C LYS A 401 17.62 -3.90 6.23
N VAL A 402 17.07 -4.02 5.02
CA VAL A 402 16.67 -2.87 4.19
C VAL A 402 15.56 -2.07 4.87
N LEU A 403 14.62 -2.75 5.53
CA LEU A 403 13.52 -2.12 6.26
C LEU A 403 13.92 -1.51 7.61
N GLY A 404 15.18 -1.66 8.03
CA GLY A 404 15.65 -1.13 9.31
C GLY A 404 14.93 -1.74 10.52
N LEU A 405 14.44 -2.98 10.40
CA LEU A 405 13.80 -3.67 11.53
C LEU A 405 14.89 -4.05 12.53
N GLU A 406 14.93 -3.36 13.68
CA GLU A 406 15.95 -3.53 14.74
C GLU A 406 15.88 -4.87 15.49
N ILE A 407 14.92 -5.73 15.13
CA ILE A 407 14.76 -7.03 15.79
C ILE A 407 15.81 -8.00 15.21
N PRO A 408 16.73 -8.52 16.04
CA PRO A 408 17.69 -9.50 15.57
C PRO A 408 16.94 -10.74 15.08
N LEU A 409 17.12 -11.07 13.80
CA LEU A 409 16.58 -12.29 13.23
C LEU A 409 17.49 -13.46 13.58
N ASP A 410 16.94 -14.43 14.31
CA ASP A 410 17.55 -15.72 14.49
C ASP A 410 17.39 -16.55 13.21
N THR A 411 18.41 -16.50 12.35
CA THR A 411 18.42 -17.24 11.08
C THR A 411 18.34 -18.75 11.30
N GLU A 412 18.88 -19.29 12.39
CA GLU A 412 18.80 -20.71 12.72
C GLU A 412 17.36 -21.13 13.00
N LEU A 413 16.60 -20.28 13.72
CA LEU A 413 15.19 -20.51 13.96
C LEU A 413 14.39 -20.51 12.65
N LEU A 414 14.68 -19.59 11.72
CA LEU A 414 14.03 -19.55 10.40
C LEU A 414 14.33 -20.81 9.58
N TYR A 415 15.58 -21.27 9.56
CA TYR A 415 15.96 -22.53 8.93
C TYR A 415 15.21 -23.73 9.55
N LYS A 416 15.11 -23.76 10.88
CA LYS A 416 14.37 -24.80 11.62
C LYS A 416 12.88 -24.80 11.29
N GLN A 417 12.24 -23.64 11.17
CA GLN A 417 10.83 -23.51 10.76
C GLN A 417 10.57 -24.06 9.35
N LEU A 418 11.56 -23.95 8.46
CA LEU A 418 11.51 -24.49 7.10
C LEU A 418 11.97 -25.96 7.00
N GLY A 419 12.46 -26.54 8.09
CA GLY A 419 12.97 -27.92 8.12
C GLY A 419 14.30 -28.09 7.38
N VAL A 420 15.09 -27.03 7.23
CA VAL A 420 16.38 -27.04 6.53
C VAL A 420 17.52 -26.90 7.53
N LYS A 421 18.63 -27.62 7.31
CA LYS A 421 19.83 -27.49 8.15
C LYS A 421 20.60 -26.22 7.75
N PRO A 422 21.01 -25.37 8.72
CA PRO A 422 21.86 -24.21 8.43
C PRO A 422 23.18 -24.68 7.82
N GLN A 423 23.69 -23.90 6.85
CA GLN A 423 24.99 -24.16 6.26
C GLN A 423 26.05 -23.63 7.23
N LYS A 424 26.92 -24.54 7.69
CA LYS A 424 28.02 -24.19 8.58
C LYS A 424 29.09 -23.39 7.86
#